data_AF-A0A434V0R3-F1
#
_entry.id   AF-A0A434V0R3-F1
#
_cell.length_a   1.000
_cell.length_b   1.000
_cell.length_c   1.000
_cell.angle_alpha   90.00
_cell.angle_beta   90.00
_cell.angle_gamma   90.00
#
_symmetry.space_group_name_H-M   'P 1'
#
loop_
_entity.id
_entity.type
_entity.pdbx_description
1 polymer ?
#
loop_
_entity_poly.entity_id
_entity_poly.type
_entity_poly.pdbx_seq_one_letter_code
_entity_poly.pdbx_strand_id
1 'polypeptide(L)'
;TDAYIEAGWSEVTVLEPGQYFHSWDHEKTPKKKGGKVVITVSHRGEVECHEGWLSRKEARRARADDEGGEPDEQVLKPSRPELTGPMQNYVDLHRHGAVRTALLDHPAIAMRLMVAHAIAGSSLWQVRREPQRAANDTVAASLAACKAEAAFAEKRREVLALIG
;
A
#
# COMPACT_ATOMS: atom_id res chain seq x y z
N THR A 1 18.02 -17.54 31.73
CA THR A 1 17.00 -16.54 31.32
C THR A 1 16.44 -15.82 32.52
N ASP A 2 16.09 -16.55 33.58
CA ASP A 2 15.36 -16.02 34.74
C ASP A 2 16.14 -14.95 35.51
N ALA A 3 17.47 -15.09 35.62
CA ALA A 3 18.34 -14.08 36.23
C ALA A 3 18.27 -12.69 35.57
N TYR A 4 18.03 -12.60 34.25
CA TYR A 4 17.90 -11.32 33.56
C TYR A 4 16.51 -10.69 33.78
N ILE A 5 15.47 -11.52 33.86
CA ILE A 5 14.11 -11.04 34.18
C ILE A 5 14.08 -10.55 35.64
N GLU A 6 14.68 -11.29 36.57
CA GLU A 6 14.84 -10.89 37.98
C GLU A 6 15.71 -9.65 38.14
N ALA A 7 16.75 -9.50 37.31
CA ALA A 7 17.53 -8.28 37.27
C ALA A 7 16.69 -7.08 36.81
N GLY A 8 15.52 -7.28 36.19
CA GLY A 8 14.55 -6.25 35.81
C GLY A 8 14.57 -5.89 34.33
N TRP A 9 15.08 -6.77 33.46
CA TRP A 9 14.99 -6.60 32.01
C TRP A 9 13.56 -6.87 31.53
N SER A 10 13.09 -6.11 30.54
CA SER A 10 11.70 -6.17 30.06
C SER A 10 11.39 -7.49 29.35
N GLU A 11 12.34 -8.04 28.61
CA GLU A 11 12.19 -9.29 27.86
C GLU A 11 13.56 -9.90 27.56
N VAL A 12 13.60 -11.23 27.50
CA VAL A 12 14.79 -12.01 27.12
C VAL A 12 14.41 -12.95 25.98
N THR A 13 15.03 -12.78 24.82
CA THR A 13 14.78 -13.59 23.63
C THR A 13 15.99 -14.44 23.32
N VAL A 14 15.81 -15.76 23.23
CA VAL A 14 16.85 -16.68 22.77
C VAL A 14 16.64 -16.94 21.28
N LEU A 15 17.62 -16.62 20.45
CA LEU A 15 17.58 -16.89 19.02
C LEU A 15 17.82 -18.38 18.73
N GLU A 16 17.40 -18.84 17.55
CA GLU A 16 17.63 -20.22 17.15
C GLU A 16 19.13 -20.54 17.10
N PRO A 17 19.56 -21.78 17.45
CA PRO A 17 20.96 -22.16 17.36
C PRO A 17 21.54 -21.93 15.96
N GLY A 18 22.59 -21.12 15.87
CA GLY A 18 23.22 -20.70 14.61
C GLY A 18 22.74 -19.37 14.05
N GLN A 19 21.67 -18.79 14.60
CA GLN A 19 21.21 -17.46 14.24
C GLN A 19 22.08 -16.39 14.92
N TYR A 20 22.67 -15.52 14.10
CA TYR A 20 23.51 -14.43 14.59
C TYR A 20 22.69 -13.19 14.92
N PHE A 21 23.14 -12.46 15.94
CA PHE A 21 22.62 -11.13 16.24
C PHE A 21 23.26 -10.10 15.30
N HIS A 22 22.42 -9.49 14.48
CA HIS A 22 22.82 -8.40 13.59
C HIS A 22 22.57 -7.06 14.26
N SER A 23 23.62 -6.44 14.79
CA SER A 23 23.55 -5.14 15.48
C SER A 23 23.02 -4.00 14.60
N TRP A 24 23.06 -4.15 13.27
CA TRP A 24 22.52 -3.16 12.32
C TRP A 24 20.99 -3.20 12.20
N ASP A 25 20.34 -4.34 12.48
CA ASP A 25 18.87 -4.47 12.51
C ASP A 25 18.24 -4.03 13.84
N HIS A 26 19.10 -3.72 14.82
CA HIS A 26 18.72 -3.40 16.18
C HIS A 26 19.23 -2.02 16.58
N GLU A 27 18.56 -1.41 17.54
CA GLU A 27 18.93 -0.12 18.10
C GLU A 27 19.25 -0.27 19.59
N LYS A 28 20.39 0.30 20.00
CA LYS A 28 20.79 0.32 21.42
C LYS A 28 19.79 1.13 22.23
N THR A 29 19.12 0.46 23.14
CA THR A 29 18.09 1.05 23.99
C THR A 29 18.40 0.71 25.44
N PRO A 30 18.55 1.70 26.33
CA PRO A 30 18.82 1.42 27.74
C PRO A 30 17.62 0.69 28.37
N LYS A 31 17.89 -0.12 29.38
CA LYS A 31 16.89 -0.88 30.13
C LYS A 31 15.68 -0.05 30.59
N LYS A 32 15.90 1.20 31.02
CA LYS A 32 14.84 2.14 31.44
C LYS A 32 13.87 2.52 30.33
N LYS A 33 14.28 2.41 29.06
CA LYS A 33 13.46 2.69 27.86
C LYS A 33 12.96 1.40 27.19
N GLY A 34 12.90 0.29 27.93
CA GLY A 34 12.34 -0.97 27.44
C GLY A 34 13.31 -1.85 26.63
N GLY A 35 14.61 -1.57 26.65
CA GLY A 35 15.62 -2.41 25.99
C GLY A 35 15.57 -3.87 26.47
N LYS A 36 15.72 -4.81 25.53
CA LYS A 36 15.62 -6.26 25.76
C LYS A 36 17.00 -6.92 25.72
N VAL A 37 17.07 -8.18 26.18
CA VAL A 37 18.28 -9.01 26.09
C VAL A 37 18.08 -10.05 24.99
N VAL A 38 18.98 -10.08 24.01
CA VAL A 38 19.01 -11.09 22.95
C VAL A 38 20.15 -12.06 23.22
N ILE A 39 19.83 -13.34 23.34
CA ILE A 39 20.81 -14.40 23.58
C ILE A 39 21.01 -15.17 22.26
N THR A 40 22.24 -15.22 21.79
CA THR A 40 22.62 -16.05 20.64
C THR A 40 23.29 -17.32 21.12
N VAL A 41 23.03 -18.43 20.43
CA VAL A 41 23.72 -19.70 20.64
C VAL A 41 24.37 -20.10 19.33
N SER A 42 25.70 -20.17 19.30
CA SER A 42 26.44 -20.59 18.12
C SER A 42 26.23 -22.08 17.84
N HIS A 43 26.51 -22.53 16.62
CA HIS A 43 26.46 -23.96 16.28
C HIS A 43 27.43 -24.82 17.12
N ARG A 44 28.42 -24.20 17.77
CA ARG A 44 29.38 -24.86 18.67
C ARG A 44 28.96 -24.80 20.15
N GLY A 45 27.79 -24.26 20.44
CA GLY A 45 27.25 -24.14 21.79
C GLY A 45 27.79 -22.94 22.58
N GLU A 46 28.50 -22.01 21.93
CA GLU A 46 28.89 -20.75 22.58
C GLU A 46 27.66 -19.86 22.75
N VAL A 47 27.49 -19.28 23.92
CA VAL A 47 26.33 -18.44 24.25
C VAL A 47 26.78 -17.01 24.46
N GLU A 48 26.22 -16.07 23.71
CA GLU A 48 26.50 -14.64 23.87
C GLU A 48 25.22 -13.89 24.23
N CYS A 49 25.31 -12.98 25.21
CA CYS A 49 24.19 -12.19 25.69
C CYS A 49 24.36 -10.73 25.23
N HIS A 50 23.47 -10.27 24.37
CA HIS A 50 23.42 -8.89 23.89
C HIS A 50 22.35 -8.13 24.67
N GLU A 51 22.78 -7.33 25.64
CA GLU A 51 21.88 -6.56 26.50
C GLU A 51 21.55 -5.18 25.92
N GLY A 52 20.30 -4.73 26.10
CA GLY A 52 19.89 -3.36 25.79
C GLY A 52 19.65 -3.12 24.31
N TRP A 53 18.90 -4.01 23.66
CA TRP A 53 18.58 -3.89 22.24
C TRP A 53 17.07 -3.97 22.00
N LEU A 54 16.61 -3.21 21.01
CA LEU A 54 15.27 -3.34 20.41
C LEU A 54 15.44 -3.52 18.91
N SER A 55 14.53 -4.25 18.27
CA SER A 55 14.49 -4.24 16.80
C SER A 55 14.19 -2.81 16.32
N ARG A 56 14.65 -2.42 15.12
CA ARG A 56 14.34 -1.09 14.56
C ARG A 56 12.85 -0.77 14.56
N LYS A 57 11.99 -1.78 14.38
CA LYS A 57 10.53 -1.63 14.43
C LYS A 57 10.03 -1.27 15.82
N GLU A 58 10.56 -1.91 16.86
CA GLU A 58 10.21 -1.63 18.25
C GLU A 58 10.82 -0.31 18.74
N ALA A 59 12.07 -0.02 18.38
CA ALA A 59 12.70 1.26 18.70
C ALA A 59 11.94 2.45 18.09
N ARG A 60 11.44 2.31 16.85
CA ARG A 60 10.59 3.32 16.22
C ARG A 60 9.28 3.55 16.99
N ARG A 61 8.67 2.50 17.53
CA ARG A 61 7.45 2.60 18.36
C ARG A 61 7.76 3.28 19.69
N ALA A 62 8.81 2.83 20.37
CA ALA A 62 9.22 3.39 21.66
C ALA A 62 9.58 4.89 21.58
N ARG A 63 10.16 5.36 20.46
CA ARG A 63 10.41 6.80 20.22
C ARG A 63 9.11 7.58 20.01
N ALA A 64 8.13 7.01 19.30
CA ALA A 64 6.82 7.65 19.12
C ALA A 64 6.05 7.78 20.45
N ASP A 65 6.21 6.81 21.35
CA ASP A 65 5.59 6.81 22.67
C ASP A 65 6.28 7.81 23.67
N ASP A 66 7.60 8.03 23.58
CA ASP A 66 8.39 8.90 24.48
C ASP A 66 8.23 10.41 24.16
N GLU A 67 7.88 10.77 22.91
CA GLU A 67 7.69 12.16 22.47
C GLU A 67 6.32 12.75 22.85
N GLY A 68 5.53 12.07 23.68
CA GLY A 68 4.23 12.59 24.13
C GLY A 68 3.20 12.68 23.00
N GLY A 69 3.38 11.90 21.93
CA GLY A 69 2.30 11.62 21.00
C GLY A 69 1.17 10.97 21.80
N GLU A 70 -0.03 11.56 21.74
CA GLU A 70 -1.28 10.88 22.09
C GLU A 70 -1.22 9.44 21.57
N PRO A 71 -1.75 8.44 22.29
CA PRO A 71 -1.67 7.05 21.87
C PRO A 71 -2.11 6.97 20.42
N ASP A 72 -1.11 6.80 19.53
CA ASP A 72 -1.26 6.88 18.08
C ASP A 72 -2.49 6.08 17.73
N GLU A 73 -3.46 6.70 17.05
CA GLU A 73 -4.75 6.16 16.62
C GLU A 73 -4.54 4.85 15.86
N GLN A 74 -4.24 3.80 16.61
CA GLN A 74 -4.02 2.43 16.19
C GLN A 74 -3.28 2.24 14.88
N VAL A 75 -2.45 3.17 14.35
CA VAL A 75 -2.11 3.26 12.90
C VAL A 75 -3.15 2.51 12.11
N LEU A 76 -4.41 2.98 12.11
CA LEU A 76 -5.59 2.23 11.62
C LEU A 76 -5.16 1.43 10.39
N LYS A 77 -4.88 0.13 10.60
CA LYS A 77 -4.43 -0.72 9.50
C LYS A 77 -5.53 -0.55 8.46
N PRO A 78 -5.21 -0.11 7.23
CA PRO A 78 -6.23 0.23 6.26
C PRO A 78 -7.23 -0.92 6.23
N SER A 79 -8.49 -0.60 6.52
CA SER A 79 -9.55 -1.60 6.64
C SER A 79 -9.47 -2.47 5.40
N ARG A 80 -9.35 -3.79 5.61
CA ARG A 80 -9.19 -4.72 4.51
C ARG A 80 -10.31 -4.45 3.49
N PRO A 81 -9.99 -4.23 2.20
CA PRO A 81 -11.00 -3.96 1.20
C PRO A 81 -12.08 -5.03 1.22
N GLU A 82 -13.35 -4.62 1.19
CA GLU A 82 -14.49 -5.55 1.16
C GLU A 82 -14.49 -6.39 -0.11
N LEU A 83 -13.93 -5.84 -1.20
CA LEU A 83 -13.83 -6.49 -2.49
C LEU A 83 -12.45 -7.09 -2.71
N THR A 84 -12.41 -8.25 -3.34
CA THR A 84 -11.18 -8.82 -3.87
C THR A 84 -10.64 -7.93 -5.00
N GLY A 85 -9.33 -7.97 -5.26
CA GLY A 85 -8.72 -7.20 -6.34
C GLY A 85 -9.44 -7.36 -7.70
N PRO A 86 -9.75 -8.58 -8.16
CA PRO A 86 -10.51 -8.78 -9.40
C PRO A 86 -11.93 -8.21 -9.37
N MET A 87 -12.63 -8.29 -8.22
CA MET A 87 -13.97 -7.73 -8.07
C MET A 87 -13.96 -6.19 -8.08
N GLN A 88 -12.95 -5.58 -7.44
CA GLN A 88 -12.74 -4.14 -7.50
C GLN A 88 -12.49 -3.69 -8.95
N ASN A 89 -11.62 -4.39 -9.69
CA ASN A 89 -11.36 -4.12 -11.09
C ASN A 89 -12.62 -4.23 -11.98
N TYR A 90 -13.46 -5.24 -11.73
CA TYR A 90 -14.76 -5.36 -12.40
C TYR A 90 -15.65 -4.13 -12.17
N VAL A 91 -15.81 -3.72 -10.91
CA VAL A 91 -16.65 -2.56 -10.55
C VAL A 91 -16.10 -1.28 -11.17
N ASP A 92 -14.78 -1.07 -11.09
CA ASP A 92 -14.14 0.14 -11.59
C ASP A 92 -14.25 0.25 -13.12
N LEU A 93 -14.09 -0.85 -13.85
CA LEU A 93 -14.21 -0.84 -15.30
C LEU A 93 -15.66 -0.59 -15.76
N HIS A 94 -16.67 -1.14 -15.07
CA HIS A 94 -18.08 -0.87 -15.39
C HIS A 94 -18.49 0.56 -15.03
N ARG A 95 -18.01 1.09 -13.91
CA ARG A 95 -18.19 2.51 -13.55
C ARG A 95 -17.53 3.42 -14.58
N HIS A 96 -16.30 3.10 -14.98
CA HIS A 96 -15.60 3.84 -16.04
C HIS A 96 -16.41 3.83 -17.34
N GLY A 97 -16.92 2.67 -17.76
CA GLY A 97 -17.79 2.55 -18.93
C GLY A 97 -19.01 3.47 -18.84
N ALA A 98 -19.74 3.44 -17.73
CA ALA A 98 -20.91 4.29 -17.52
C ALA A 98 -20.58 5.79 -17.58
N VAL A 99 -19.52 6.22 -16.88
CA VAL A 99 -19.08 7.62 -16.86
C VAL A 99 -18.62 8.07 -18.24
N ARG A 100 -17.85 7.24 -18.95
CA ARG A 100 -17.34 7.54 -20.29
C ARG A 100 -18.48 7.70 -21.30
N THR A 101 -19.52 6.87 -21.21
CA THR A 101 -20.71 7.00 -22.06
C THR A 101 -21.50 8.26 -21.72
N ALA A 102 -21.74 8.56 -20.44
CA ALA A 102 -22.42 9.78 -20.03
C ALA A 102 -21.66 11.06 -20.44
N LEU A 103 -20.32 11.03 -20.43
CA LEU A 103 -19.49 12.15 -20.87
C LEU A 103 -19.68 12.51 -22.35
N LEU A 104 -20.17 11.59 -23.19
CA LEU A 104 -20.46 11.88 -24.59
C LEU A 104 -21.57 12.92 -24.75
N ASP A 105 -22.51 12.99 -23.81
CA ASP A 105 -23.60 13.98 -23.79
C ASP A 105 -23.16 15.33 -23.17
N HIS A 106 -21.94 15.40 -22.64
CA HIS A 106 -21.39 16.58 -21.97
C HIS A 106 -20.02 17.02 -22.52
N PRO A 107 -19.88 17.25 -23.85
CA PRO A 107 -18.59 17.56 -24.48
C PRO A 107 -17.93 18.84 -23.93
N ALA A 108 -18.73 19.78 -23.43
CA ALA A 108 -18.22 21.02 -22.83
C ALA A 108 -17.42 20.76 -21.54
N ILE A 109 -17.67 19.68 -20.80
CA ILE A 109 -16.88 19.31 -19.61
C ILE A 109 -15.49 18.81 -20.05
N ALA A 110 -15.45 17.93 -21.05
CA ALA A 110 -14.20 17.43 -21.63
C ALA A 110 -13.33 18.57 -22.18
N MET A 111 -13.95 19.53 -22.88
CA MET A 111 -13.25 20.72 -23.39
C MET A 111 -12.67 21.58 -22.25
N ARG A 112 -13.43 21.83 -21.17
CA ARG A 112 -12.92 22.60 -20.02
C ARG A 112 -11.73 21.92 -19.35
N LEU A 113 -11.76 20.60 -19.20
CA LEU A 113 -10.63 19.83 -18.67
C LEU A 113 -9.38 19.96 -19.56
N MET A 114 -9.56 19.85 -20.88
CA MET A 114 -8.45 20.05 -21.83
C MET A 114 -7.87 21.47 -21.76
N VAL A 115 -8.73 22.49 -21.74
CA VAL A 115 -8.31 23.90 -21.68
C VAL A 115 -7.62 24.24 -20.36
N ALA A 116 -8.18 23.80 -19.22
CA ALA A 116 -7.55 23.99 -17.92
C ALA A 116 -6.13 23.41 -17.89
N HIS A 117 -5.94 22.25 -18.51
CA HIS A 117 -4.63 21.64 -18.62
C HIS A 117 -3.68 22.41 -19.53
N ALA A 118 -4.16 22.89 -20.68
CA ALA A 118 -3.36 23.69 -21.62
C ALA A 118 -2.89 25.01 -21.00
N ILE A 119 -3.75 25.67 -20.21
CA ILE A 119 -3.41 26.93 -19.51
C ILE A 119 -2.44 26.69 -18.35
N ALA A 120 -2.58 25.58 -17.62
CA ALA A 120 -1.68 25.23 -16.51
C ALA A 120 -0.24 24.92 -16.97
N GLY A 121 0.01 24.77 -18.28
CA GLY A 121 1.35 24.79 -18.86
C GLY A 121 2.24 23.60 -18.53
N SER A 122 1.68 22.47 -18.10
CA SER A 122 2.48 21.27 -17.82
C SER A 122 2.96 20.62 -19.10
N SER A 123 4.28 20.63 -19.34
CA SER A 123 4.93 19.90 -20.43
C SER A 123 4.89 18.37 -20.27
N LEU A 124 4.40 17.88 -19.12
CA LEU A 124 4.27 16.46 -18.81
C LEU A 124 2.86 15.91 -19.10
N TRP A 125 1.98 16.69 -19.73
CA TRP A 125 0.65 16.22 -20.07
C TRP A 125 0.65 15.24 -21.22
N GLN A 126 0.00 14.09 -21.02
CA GLN A 126 -0.30 13.17 -22.10
C GLN A 126 -1.75 12.74 -22.02
N VAL A 127 -2.48 12.95 -23.12
CA VAL A 127 -3.80 12.36 -23.30
C VAL A 127 -3.63 10.99 -23.93
N ARG A 128 -4.07 9.96 -23.21
CA ARG A 128 -4.09 8.56 -23.66
C ARG A 128 -5.46 7.98 -23.37
N ARG A 129 -5.89 7.03 -24.18
CA ARG A 129 -7.10 6.26 -23.89
C ARG A 129 -6.83 5.40 -22.66
N GLU A 130 -7.79 5.34 -21.74
CA GLU A 130 -7.78 4.35 -20.66
C GLU A 130 -7.66 2.93 -21.28
N PRO A 131 -6.64 2.13 -20.94
CA PRO A 131 -6.44 0.81 -21.52
C PRO A 131 -7.57 -0.18 -21.20
N GLN A 132 -8.34 0.05 -20.13
CA GLN A 132 -9.40 -0.87 -19.66
C GLN A 132 -8.87 -2.29 -19.42
N ARG A 133 -7.77 -2.41 -18.66
CA ARG A 133 -7.14 -3.71 -18.40
C ARG A 133 -7.97 -4.52 -17.40
N ALA A 134 -8.66 -5.54 -17.91
CA ALA A 134 -9.38 -6.52 -17.10
C ALA A 134 -8.41 -7.44 -16.35
N ALA A 135 -8.80 -7.85 -15.14
CA ALA A 135 -8.02 -8.75 -14.29
C ALA A 135 -8.01 -10.20 -14.80
N ASN A 136 -9.05 -10.61 -15.53
CA ASN A 136 -9.20 -11.95 -16.11
C ASN A 136 -10.19 -11.93 -17.30
N ASP A 137 -10.30 -13.06 -17.99
CA ASP A 137 -11.12 -13.20 -19.19
C ASP A 137 -12.63 -13.05 -18.92
N THR A 138 -13.09 -13.41 -17.72
CA THR A 138 -14.51 -13.29 -17.36
C THR A 138 -14.91 -11.83 -17.18
N VAL A 139 -14.06 -11.00 -16.56
CA VAL A 139 -14.26 -9.55 -16.47
C VAL A 139 -14.17 -8.91 -17.85
N ALA A 140 -13.21 -9.33 -18.69
CA ALA A 140 -13.09 -8.85 -20.06
C ALA A 140 -14.35 -9.15 -20.89
N ALA A 141 -14.88 -10.38 -20.80
CA ALA A 141 -16.12 -10.75 -21.49
C ALA A 141 -17.32 -9.97 -20.98
N SER A 142 -17.43 -9.74 -19.66
CA SER A 142 -18.51 -8.93 -19.10
C SER A 142 -18.47 -7.47 -19.58
N LEU A 143 -17.27 -6.89 -19.69
CA LEU A 143 -17.08 -5.53 -20.23
C LEU A 143 -17.47 -5.45 -21.69
N ALA A 144 -17.00 -6.39 -22.51
CA ALA A 144 -17.32 -6.44 -23.92
C ALA A 144 -18.83 -6.56 -24.19
N ALA A 145 -19.57 -7.25 -23.32
CA ALA A 145 -21.02 -7.43 -23.43
C ALA A 145 -21.83 -6.31 -22.75
N CYS A 146 -21.21 -5.32 -22.11
CA CYS A 146 -21.94 -4.32 -21.33
C CYS A 146 -22.61 -3.26 -22.22
N LYS A 147 -23.76 -2.74 -21.76
CA LYS A 147 -24.55 -1.73 -22.48
C LYS A 147 -23.77 -0.43 -22.72
N ALA A 148 -22.94 -0.04 -21.74
CA ALA A 148 -22.16 1.19 -21.82
C ALA A 148 -21.15 1.12 -22.97
N GLU A 149 -20.45 -0.01 -23.14
CA GLU A 149 -19.47 -0.19 -24.22
C GLU A 149 -20.17 -0.26 -25.59
N ALA A 150 -21.33 -0.93 -25.68
CA ALA A 150 -22.13 -0.94 -26.90
C ALA A 150 -22.56 0.47 -27.34
N ALA A 151 -23.12 1.27 -26.41
CA ALA A 151 -23.53 2.65 -26.67
C ALA A 151 -22.33 3.54 -27.02
N PHE A 152 -21.21 3.38 -26.31
CA PHE A 152 -19.98 4.13 -26.60
C PHE A 152 -19.45 3.79 -28.01
N ALA A 153 -19.44 2.52 -28.39
CA ALA A 153 -18.97 2.08 -29.71
C ALA A 153 -19.86 2.62 -30.84
N GLU A 154 -21.17 2.69 -30.64
CA GLU A 154 -22.11 3.30 -31.58
C GLU A 154 -21.81 4.79 -31.78
N LYS A 155 -21.75 5.58 -30.70
CA LYS A 155 -21.40 7.00 -30.78
C LYS A 155 -20.02 7.24 -31.36
N ARG A 156 -19.05 6.39 -31.04
CA ARG A 156 -17.73 6.46 -31.66
C ARG A 156 -17.80 6.29 -33.17
N ARG A 157 -18.61 5.36 -33.69
CA ARG A 157 -18.79 5.18 -35.15
C ARG A 157 -19.43 6.42 -35.78
N GLU A 158 -20.47 6.97 -35.16
CA GLU A 158 -21.11 8.21 -35.62
C GLU A 158 -20.09 9.36 -35.72
N VAL A 159 -19.30 9.58 -34.67
CA VAL A 159 -18.29 10.65 -34.64
C VAL A 159 -17.16 10.40 -35.64
N LEU A 160 -16.70 9.15 -35.78
CA LEU A 160 -15.65 8.81 -36.75
C LEU A 160 -16.10 9.12 -38.19
N ALA A 161 -17.35 8.83 -38.54
CA ALA A 161 -17.89 9.16 -39.86
C ALA A 161 -17.89 10.67 -40.16
N LEU A 162 -17.89 11.53 -39.13
CA LEU A 162 -17.84 12.99 -39.30
C LEU A 162 -16.42 13.52 -39.56
N ILE A 163 -15.38 12.77 -39.16
CA ILE A 163 -13.98 13.24 -39.24
C ILE A 163 -13.15 12.58 -40.36
N GLY A 164 -13.75 11.68 -41.15
CA GLY A 164 -13.13 11.04 -42.31
C GLY A 164 -12.34 9.79 -41.95
#